data_AF-A0A6N9SJS8-F1
#
_entry.id   AF-A0A6N9SJS8-F1
#
_cell.length_a   1.000
_cell.length_b   1.000
_cell.length_c   1.000
_cell.angle_alpha   90.00
_cell.angle_beta   90.00
_cell.angle_gamma   90.00
#
_symmetry.space_group_name_H-M   'P 1'
#
loop_
_entity.id
_entity.type
_entity.pdbx_description
1 polymer ?
#
loop_
_entity_poly.entity_id
_entity_poly.type
_entity_poly.pdbx_seq_one_letter_code
_entity_poly.pdbx_strand_id
1 'polypeptide(L)' 'MSNTNEASGLHKQAATDHEAAAKHHRKAAECHDQNKLSDAKGSSKSAMDSSSAAHKHTETACGCSAK' A
#
# COMPACT_ATOMS: atom_id res chain seq x y z
N MET A 1 18.68 -17.47 12.87
CA MET A 1 18.66 -16.26 12.02
C MET A 1 17.40 -16.25 11.13
N SER A 2 16.22 -16.54 11.67
CA SER A 2 15.00 -16.73 10.85
C SER A 2 14.09 -15.51 10.81
N ASN A 3 14.07 -14.68 11.86
CA ASN A 3 13.16 -13.53 11.95
C ASN A 3 13.50 -12.37 11.01
N THR A 4 14.78 -12.13 10.74
CA THR A 4 15.23 -11.00 9.91
C THR A 4 14.89 -11.18 8.42
N ASN A 5 14.84 -12.43 7.96
CA ASN A 5 14.50 -12.75 6.57
C ASN A 5 13.00 -12.54 6.29
N GLU A 6 12.14 -12.86 7.27
CA GLU A 6 10.70 -12.56 7.19
C GLU A 6 10.41 -11.07 7.27
N ALA A 7 11.07 -10.33 8.17
CA ALA A 7 10.89 -8.88 8.27
C ALA A 7 11.31 -8.16 6.97
N SER A 8 12.43 -8.57 6.35
CA SER A 8 12.87 -8.04 5.05
C SER A 8 11.85 -8.32 3.94
N GLY A 9 11.26 -9.52 3.90
CA GLY A 9 10.19 -9.87 2.96
C GLY A 9 8.95 -9.00 3.15
N LEU A 10 8.51 -8.82 4.39
CA LEU A 10 7.36 -7.99 4.73
C LEU A 10 7.57 -6.51 4.39
N HIS A 11 8.78 -5.96 4.60
CA HIS A 11 9.10 -4.60 4.17
C HIS A 11 9.06 -4.44 2.64
N LYS A 12 9.52 -5.45 1.88
CA LYS A 12 9.41 -5.42 0.41
C LYS A 12 7.95 -5.49 -0.06
N GLN A 13 7.12 -6.30 0.59
CA GLN A 13 5.69 -6.35 0.31
C GLN A 13 5.02 -5.01 0.62
N ALA A 14 5.28 -4.44 1.81
CA ALA A 14 4.76 -3.13 2.18
C ALA A 14 5.16 -2.03 1.20
N ALA A 15 6.41 -2.03 0.72
CA ALA A 15 6.87 -1.08 -0.30
C ALA A 15 6.08 -1.25 -1.61
N THR A 16 5.89 -2.49 -2.06
CA THR A 16 5.11 -2.80 -3.28
C THR A 16 3.66 -2.34 -3.14
N ASP A 17 3.05 -2.57 -1.97
CA ASP A 17 1.68 -2.14 -1.67
C ASP A 17 1.56 -0.62 -1.63
N HIS A 18 2.55 0.09 -1.07
CA HIS A 18 2.60 1.55 -1.11
C HIS A 18 2.77 2.11 -2.53
N GLU A 19 3.56 1.45 -3.38
CA GLU A 19 3.67 1.82 -4.79
C GLU A 19 2.34 1.64 -5.54
N ALA A 20 1.62 0.55 -5.27
CA ALA A 20 0.29 0.32 -5.82
C ALA A 20 -0.71 1.39 -5.33
N ALA A 21 -0.70 1.72 -4.04
CA ALA A 21 -1.52 2.79 -3.47
C ALA A 21 -1.22 4.14 -4.13
N ALA A 22 0.06 4.49 -4.33
CA ALA A 22 0.47 5.71 -4.99
C ALA A 22 -0.02 5.77 -6.45
N LYS A 23 0.06 4.66 -7.20
CA LYS A 23 -0.49 4.56 -8.57
C LYS A 23 -2.01 4.78 -8.58
N HIS A 24 -2.73 4.18 -7.64
CA HIS A 24 -4.18 4.36 -7.51
C HIS A 24 -4.56 5.80 -7.14
N HIS A 25 -3.80 6.47 -6.25
CA HIS A 25 -4.01 7.88 -5.95
C HIS A 25 -3.77 8.79 -7.16
N ARG A 26 -2.71 8.55 -7.94
CA ARG A 26 -2.48 9.31 -9.19
C ARG A 26 -3.62 9.11 -10.19
N LYS A 27 -4.09 7.87 -10.35
CA LYS A 27 -5.23 7.58 -11.23
C LYS A 27 -6.52 8.25 -10.72
N ALA A 28 -6.77 8.26 -9.42
CA ALA A 28 -7.91 8.94 -8.84
C ALA A 28 -7.87 10.46 -9.12
N ALA A 29 -6.69 11.07 -9.00
CA ALA A 29 -6.48 12.49 -9.33
C ALA A 29 -6.75 12.76 -10.82
N GLU A 30 -6.20 11.94 -11.72
CA GLU A 30 -6.46 12.05 -13.16
C GLU A 30 -7.95 11.88 -13.50
N CYS A 31 -8.65 10.95 -12.83
CA CYS A 31 -10.09 10.78 -12.98
C CYS A 31 -10.86 12.02 -12.48
N HIS A 32 -10.41 12.67 -11.39
CA HIS A 32 -11.00 13.94 -10.94
C HIS A 32 -10.81 15.06 -11.97
N ASP A 33 -9.62 15.18 -12.57
CA ASP A 33 -9.33 16.17 -13.62
C ASP A 33 -10.21 15.95 -14.86
N GLN A 34 -10.56 14.70 -15.16
CA GLN A 34 -11.45 14.31 -16.27
C GLN A 34 -12.95 14.30 -15.89
N ASN A 35 -13.31 14.74 -14.67
CA ASN A 35 -14.67 14.72 -14.11
C ASN A 35 -15.31 13.30 -14.05
N LYS A 36 -14.50 12.24 -14.00
CA LYS A 36 -14.89 10.83 -13.87
C LYS A 36 -14.99 10.42 -12.40
N LEU A 37 -15.96 10.99 -11.68
CA LEU A 37 -16.08 10.85 -10.22
C LEU A 37 -16.27 9.39 -9.76
N SER A 38 -16.97 8.55 -10.53
CA SER A 38 -17.15 7.13 -10.22
C SER A 38 -15.84 6.35 -10.27
N ASP A 39 -15.02 6.59 -11.28
CA ASP A 39 -13.71 5.95 -11.45
C ASP A 39 -12.69 6.48 -10.42
N ALA A 40 -12.79 7.77 -10.07
CA ALA A 40 -12.01 8.38 -9.01
C ALA A 40 -12.31 7.73 -7.65
N LYS A 41 -13.60 7.49 -7.34
CA LYS A 41 -14.03 6.77 -6.12
C LYS A 41 -13.50 5.34 -6.08
N GLY A 42 -13.60 4.62 -7.19
CA GLY A 42 -13.05 3.25 -7.31
C GLY A 42 -11.55 3.23 -7.06
N SER A 43 -10.82 4.11 -7.75
CA SER A 43 -9.36 4.23 -7.60
C SER A 43 -8.94 4.65 -6.20
N SER A 44 -9.68 5.57 -5.57
CA SER A 44 -9.42 6.00 -4.19
C SER A 44 -9.62 4.88 -3.18
N LYS A 45 -10.65 4.05 -3.38
CA LYS A 45 -10.88 2.87 -2.53
C LYS A 45 -9.76 1.85 -2.67
N SER A 46 -9.34 1.52 -3.90
CA SER A 46 -8.19 0.65 -4.13
C SER A 46 -6.91 1.19 -3.50
N ALA A 47 -6.68 2.51 -3.54
CA ALA A 47 -5.54 3.13 -2.88
C ALA A 47 -5.57 2.94 -1.36
N MET A 48 -6.74 3.10 -0.73
CA MET A 48 -6.91 2.86 0.71
C MET A 48 -6.68 1.39 1.08
N ASP A 49 -7.22 0.45 0.31
CA ASP A 49 -7.03 -0.99 0.54
C ASP A 49 -5.54 -1.38 0.46
N SER A 50 -4.83 -0.91 -0.58
CA SER A 50 -3.38 -1.14 -0.72
C SER A 50 -2.58 -0.50 0.41
N SER A 51 -2.91 0.73 0.82
CA SER A 51 -2.23 1.41 1.93
C SER A 51 -2.45 0.69 3.27
N SER A 52 -3.67 0.18 3.50
CA SER A 52 -4.00 -0.62 4.68
C SER A 52 -3.21 -1.93 4.72
N ALA A 53 -3.08 -2.62 3.58
CA ALA A 53 -2.24 -3.82 3.48
C ALA A 53 -0.77 -3.51 3.77
N ALA A 54 -0.23 -2.43 3.18
CA ALA A 54 1.13 -1.98 3.41
C ALA A 54 1.41 -1.68 4.90
N HIS A 55 0.45 -1.05 5.56
CA HIS A 55 0.54 -0.74 6.99
C HIS A 55 0.63 -2.01 7.83
N LYS A 56 -0.24 -3.00 7.58
CA LYS A 56 -0.22 -4.29 8.29
C LYS A 56 1.09 -5.04 8.08
N HIS A 57 1.61 -5.06 6.85
CA HIS A 57 2.91 -5.67 6.56
C HIS A 57 4.04 -4.96 7.32
N THR A 58 4.01 -3.63 7.38
CA THR A 58 4.99 -2.83 8.11
C THR A 58 4.90 -3.04 9.62
N GLU A 59 3.69 -3.07 10.20
CA GLU A 59 3.47 -3.36 11.62
C GLU A 59 4.00 -4.75 12.00
N THR A 60 3.71 -5.75 11.15
CA THR A 60 4.21 -7.12 11.35
C THR A 60 5.74 -7.17 11.25
N ALA A 61 6.32 -6.51 10.25
CA ALA A 61 7.77 -6.43 10.07
C ALA A 61 8.46 -5.75 11.27
N CYS A 62 7.85 -4.67 11.79
CA CYS A 62 8.33 -3.95 12.97
C CYS A 62 8.30 -4.86 14.21
N GLY A 63 7.19 -5.56 14.43
CA GLY A 63 7.05 -6.52 15.53
C GLY A 63 8.05 -7.70 15.45
N CYS A 64 8.38 -8.15 14.25
CA CYS A 64 9.39 -9.18 14.01
C CYS A 64 10.83 -8.68 14.14
N SER A 65 11.08 -7.39 13.86
CA SER A 65 12.40 -6.76 13.94
C SER A 65 12.78 -6.33 15.36
N ALA A 66 11.81 -6.22 16.27
CA ALA A 66 12.00 -5.81 17.65
C ALA A 66 12.38 -6.95 18.62
N LYS A 67 12.83 -8.11 18.13
CA LYS A 67 13.22 -9.27 18.96
C LYS A 67 14.65 -9.73 18.70
#